data_AF-A0A437QF59-F1
#
_entry.id   AF-A0A437QF59-F1
#
_cell.length_a   1.000
_cell.length_b   1.000
_cell.length_c   1.000
_cell.angle_alpha   90.00
_cell.angle_beta   90.00
_cell.angle_gamma   90.00
#
_symmetry.space_group_name_H-M   'P 1'
#
loop_
_entity.id
_entity.type
_entity.pdbx_description
1 polymer ?
#
loop_
_entity_poly.entity_id
_entity_poly.type
_entity_poly.pdbx_seq_one_letter_code
_entity_poly.pdbx_strand_id
1 'polypeptide(L)'
;MHLDMSFVLPKNAFEDIEAVAIQFGPYYQAMLWPLWLRNVDTNVTSVNILQAGAQLLSSYGCVLATLRFGLYCSRHFPLHGNVVSDDVALYYLRQAFKELMGSPEGVLMWLQKAEGFEYCKAERDSFWFQACAAYAQHEYEQNPDLLTREIEFAFQFLLNDKGLSA
;
A
#
# COMPACT_ATOMS: atom_id res chain seq x y z
N MET A 1 1.72 9.51 -15.95
CA MET A 1 2.42 10.57 -15.22
C MET A 1 3.62 9.94 -14.54
N HIS A 2 4.85 10.36 -14.84
CA HIS A 2 6.05 9.74 -14.27
C HIS A 2 6.53 10.59 -13.08
N LEU A 3 5.92 10.36 -11.93
CA LEU A 3 6.53 10.79 -10.67
C LEU A 3 7.74 9.87 -10.46
N ASP A 4 8.89 10.39 -10.06
CA ASP A 4 10.07 9.58 -9.70
C ASP A 4 10.65 10.16 -8.41
N MET A 5 10.65 9.37 -7.35
CA MET A 5 11.12 9.72 -6.02
C MET A 5 12.40 8.95 -5.67
N SER A 6 13.02 8.23 -6.61
CA SER A 6 14.26 7.47 -6.37
C SER A 6 15.38 8.35 -5.80
N PHE A 7 15.41 9.64 -6.17
CA PHE A 7 16.38 10.62 -5.64
C PHE A 7 16.23 10.91 -4.14
N VAL A 8 15.08 10.56 -3.54
CA VAL A 8 14.81 10.71 -2.09
C VAL A 8 15.39 9.54 -1.30
N LEU A 9 15.64 8.39 -1.94
CA LEU A 9 16.18 7.22 -1.27
C LEU A 9 17.66 7.42 -0.94
N PRO A 10 18.05 7.26 0.33
CA PRO A 10 19.46 7.05 0.67
C PRO A 10 20.03 5.87 -0.10
N LYS A 11 21.31 5.95 -0.48
CA LYS A 11 21.97 4.93 -1.31
C LYS A 11 21.81 3.51 -0.74
N ASN A 12 21.98 3.35 0.57
CA ASN A 12 21.80 2.06 1.25
C ASN A 12 20.36 1.54 1.11
N ALA A 13 19.36 2.39 1.32
CA ALA A 13 17.96 1.98 1.18
C ALA A 13 17.62 1.58 -0.27
N PHE A 14 18.19 2.27 -1.26
CA PHE A 14 18.05 1.89 -2.67
C PHE A 14 18.68 0.52 -2.96
N GLU A 15 19.93 0.31 -2.55
CA GLU A 15 20.65 -0.96 -2.73
C GLU A 15 19.93 -2.13 -2.03
N ASP A 16 19.38 -1.90 -0.83
CA ASP A 16 18.61 -2.90 -0.09
C ASP A 16 17.30 -3.28 -0.82
N ILE A 17 16.60 -2.30 -1.39
CA ILE A 17 15.38 -2.55 -2.19
C ILE A 17 15.72 -3.36 -3.44
N GLU A 18 16.77 -2.98 -4.17
CA GLU A 18 17.21 -3.71 -5.36
C GLU A 18 17.62 -5.14 -5.00
N ALA A 19 18.34 -5.34 -3.90
CA ALA A 19 18.73 -6.67 -3.44
C ALA A 19 17.50 -7.55 -3.14
N VAL A 20 16.50 -7.02 -2.42
CA VAL A 20 15.24 -7.74 -2.14
C VAL A 20 14.48 -8.04 -3.44
N ALA A 21 14.39 -7.08 -4.36
CA ALA A 21 13.71 -7.27 -5.64
C ALA A 21 14.40 -8.33 -6.52
N ILE A 22 15.73 -8.31 -6.61
CA ILE A 22 16.50 -9.30 -7.39
C ILE A 22 16.37 -10.69 -6.78
N GLN A 23 16.48 -10.80 -5.45
CA GLN A 23 16.47 -12.09 -4.78
C GLN A 23 15.08 -12.74 -4.75
N PHE A 24 14.02 -11.98 -4.52
CA PHE A 24 12.69 -12.52 -4.24
C PHE A 24 11.65 -12.20 -5.33
N GLY A 25 11.89 -11.19 -6.17
CA GLY A 25 10.95 -10.72 -7.19
C GLY A 25 10.49 -11.81 -8.17
N PRO A 26 11.38 -12.67 -8.70
CA PRO A 26 10.99 -13.75 -9.60
C PRO A 26 10.06 -14.80 -8.97
N TYR A 27 10.04 -14.89 -7.64
CA TYR A 27 9.33 -15.95 -6.92
C TYR A 27 8.04 -15.45 -6.28
N TYR A 28 8.06 -14.26 -5.66
CA TYR A 28 6.92 -13.75 -4.91
C TYR A 28 6.94 -12.23 -4.75
N GLN A 29 6.46 -11.50 -5.76
CA GLN A 29 6.44 -10.03 -5.78
C GLN A 29 5.66 -9.41 -4.61
N ALA A 30 4.61 -10.08 -4.14
CA ALA A 30 3.80 -9.59 -3.02
C ALA A 30 4.57 -9.54 -1.68
N MET A 31 5.70 -10.24 -1.59
CA MET A 31 6.56 -10.28 -0.40
C MET A 31 7.63 -9.19 -0.35
N LEU A 32 7.83 -8.43 -1.44
CA LEU A 32 8.96 -7.50 -1.51
C LEU A 32 8.87 -6.39 -0.45
N TRP A 33 7.67 -5.85 -0.22
CA TRP A 33 7.46 -4.83 0.82
C TRP A 33 7.73 -5.36 2.24
N PRO A 34 7.09 -6.45 2.71
CA PRO A 34 7.41 -7.03 4.02
C PRO A 34 8.88 -7.44 4.19
N LEU A 35 9.54 -7.93 3.12
CA LEU A 35 10.93 -8.35 3.19
C LEU A 35 11.89 -7.16 3.28
N TRP A 36 11.60 -6.07 2.57
CA TRP A 36 12.39 -4.85 2.69
C TRP A 36 12.22 -4.20 4.06
N LEU A 37 10.99 -4.14 4.60
CA LEU A 37 10.74 -3.53 5.91
C LEU A 37 11.54 -4.17 7.05
N ARG A 38 11.89 -5.46 6.97
CA ARG A 38 12.78 -6.12 7.96
C ARG A 38 14.14 -5.48 8.12
N ASN A 39 14.58 -4.73 7.12
CA ASN A 39 15.85 -4.02 7.11
C ASN A 39 15.68 -2.52 7.46
N VAL A 40 14.45 -2.08 7.76
CA VAL A 40 14.09 -0.67 7.97
C VAL A 40 13.53 -0.50 9.38
N ASP A 41 14.18 0.34 10.19
CA ASP A 41 13.57 0.78 11.45
C ASP A 41 12.50 1.84 11.15
N THR A 42 11.24 1.41 11.17
CA THR A 42 10.08 2.25 10.84
C THR A 42 9.80 3.35 11.88
N ASN A 43 10.39 3.28 13.08
CA ASN A 43 10.24 4.32 14.10
C ASN A 43 11.11 5.55 13.82
N VAL A 44 12.21 5.37 13.08
CA VAL A 44 13.18 6.44 12.76
C VAL A 44 13.18 6.80 11.29
N THR A 45 12.76 5.89 10.42
CA THR A 45 12.73 6.12 8.97
C THR A 45 11.62 7.09 8.61
N SER A 46 12.00 8.19 7.93
CA SER A 46 11.01 9.18 7.51
C SER A 46 10.00 8.59 6.52
N VAL A 47 8.75 9.07 6.60
CA VAL A 47 7.69 8.68 5.66
C VAL A 47 8.08 8.93 4.20
N ASN A 48 8.91 9.92 3.89
CA ASN A 48 9.37 10.16 2.52
C ASN A 48 10.25 9.04 1.96
N ILE A 49 11.07 8.41 2.81
CA ILE A 49 11.87 7.24 2.43
C ILE A 49 10.92 6.05 2.21
N LEU A 50 9.92 5.87 3.08
CA LEU A 50 8.89 4.83 2.91
C LEU A 50 8.06 5.05 1.65
N GLN A 51 7.71 6.29 1.32
CA GLN A 51 7.01 6.67 0.10
C GLN A 51 7.83 6.37 -1.15
N ALA A 52 9.10 6.78 -1.16
CA ALA A 52 10.00 6.51 -2.29
C ALA A 52 10.29 5.00 -2.44
N GLY A 53 10.46 4.29 -1.33
CA GLY A 53 10.64 2.84 -1.35
C GLY A 53 9.39 2.10 -1.84
N ALA A 54 8.20 2.56 -1.46
CA ALA A 54 6.93 2.03 -1.96
C ALA A 54 6.81 2.23 -3.47
N GLN A 55 7.23 3.40 -3.97
CA GLN A 55 7.26 3.64 -5.41
C GLN A 55 8.20 2.69 -6.14
N LEU A 56 9.44 2.53 -5.66
CA LEU A 56 10.44 1.68 -6.30
C LEU A 56 9.98 0.21 -6.30
N LEU A 57 9.50 -0.29 -5.16
CA LEU A 57 8.96 -1.64 -5.03
C LEU A 57 7.68 -1.87 -5.86
N SER A 58 6.86 -0.84 -6.05
CA SER A 58 5.71 -0.90 -6.95
C SER A 58 6.15 -1.13 -8.41
N SER A 59 7.29 -0.58 -8.82
CA SER A 59 7.83 -0.80 -10.17
C SER A 59 8.26 -2.26 -10.44
N TYR A 60 8.53 -3.03 -9.38
CA TYR A 60 8.78 -4.48 -9.44
C TYR A 60 7.50 -5.33 -9.35
N GLY A 61 6.31 -4.71 -9.40
CA GLY A 61 5.02 -5.41 -9.33
C GLY A 61 4.57 -5.79 -7.92
N CYS A 62 5.11 -5.17 -6.87
CA CYS A 62 4.67 -5.48 -5.50
C CYS A 62 3.33 -4.80 -5.19
N VAL A 63 2.24 -5.56 -5.16
CA VAL A 63 0.88 -5.04 -4.87
C VAL A 63 0.77 -4.25 -3.56
N LEU A 64 1.45 -4.69 -2.48
CA LEU A 64 1.46 -3.97 -1.20
C LEU A 64 2.20 -2.63 -1.30
N ALA A 65 3.31 -2.60 -2.06
CA ALA A 65 4.04 -1.36 -2.29
C ALA A 65 3.23 -0.41 -3.17
N THR A 66 2.52 -0.92 -4.19
CA THR A 66 1.58 -0.16 -5.02
C THR A 66 0.47 0.47 -4.15
N LEU A 67 -0.14 -0.31 -3.26
CA LEU A 67 -1.14 0.19 -2.31
C LEU A 67 -0.57 1.27 -1.39
N ARG A 68 0.58 0.98 -0.75
CA ARG A 68 1.28 1.91 0.14
C ARG A 68 1.65 3.20 -0.56
N PHE A 69 2.16 3.15 -1.79
CA PHE A 69 2.52 4.34 -2.55
C PHE A 69 1.28 5.20 -2.86
N GLY A 70 0.18 4.57 -3.29
CA GLY A 70 -1.10 5.27 -3.46
C GLY A 70 -1.56 5.95 -2.18
N LEU A 71 -1.44 5.30 -1.03
CA LEU A 71 -1.76 5.88 0.28
C LEU A 71 -0.82 7.01 0.67
N TYR A 72 0.49 6.86 0.48
CA TYR A 72 1.43 7.93 0.80
C TYR A 72 1.22 9.19 -0.06
N CYS A 73 0.69 9.04 -1.27
CA CYS A 73 0.29 10.15 -2.13
C CYS A 73 -1.10 10.73 -1.81
N SER A 74 -1.89 10.06 -0.96
CA SER A 74 -3.27 10.44 -0.67
C SER A 74 -3.36 11.48 0.44
N ARG A 75 -4.10 12.57 0.22
CA ARG A 75 -4.44 13.52 1.29
C ARG A 75 -5.30 12.92 2.41
N HIS A 76 -6.00 11.81 2.12
CA HIS A 76 -6.89 11.12 3.05
C HIS A 76 -6.16 10.09 3.93
N PHE A 77 -4.85 9.93 3.75
CA PHE A 77 -4.03 9.03 4.56
C PHE A 77 -3.26 9.81 5.63
N PRO A 78 -3.44 9.54 6.93
CA PRO A 78 -2.80 10.32 8.00
C PRO A 78 -1.27 10.31 7.98
N LEU A 79 -0.68 9.25 7.45
CA LEU A 79 0.77 9.08 7.32
C LEU A 79 1.24 9.36 5.89
N HIS A 80 0.58 10.27 5.16
CA HIS A 80 0.99 10.64 3.82
C HIS A 80 2.40 11.24 3.80
N GLY A 81 3.10 11.07 2.68
CA GLY A 81 4.41 11.68 2.48
C GLY A 81 4.31 13.15 2.07
N ASN A 82 5.46 13.75 1.78
CA ASN A 82 5.52 15.15 1.35
C ASN A 82 5.03 15.34 -0.08
N VAL A 83 5.04 14.28 -0.90
CA VAL A 83 4.50 14.32 -2.27
C VAL A 83 3.06 13.82 -2.23
N VAL A 84 2.12 14.75 -2.14
CA VAL A 84 0.68 14.46 -2.15
C VAL A 84 0.10 14.80 -3.52
N SER A 85 -0.66 13.87 -4.11
CA SER A 85 -1.35 14.04 -5.37
C SER A 85 -2.52 13.06 -5.46
N ASP A 86 -3.75 13.58 -5.44
CA ASP A 86 -4.97 12.76 -5.49
C ASP A 86 -5.06 11.94 -6.78
N ASP A 87 -4.59 12.48 -7.92
CA ASP A 87 -4.52 11.75 -9.19
C ASP A 87 -3.54 10.57 -9.14
N VAL A 88 -2.35 10.76 -8.55
CA VAL A 88 -1.38 9.66 -8.33
C VAL A 88 -1.98 8.65 -7.36
N ALA A 89 -2.51 9.12 -6.24
CA ALA A 89 -3.10 8.29 -5.22
C ALA A 89 -4.16 7.39 -5.83
N LEU A 90 -5.16 7.95 -6.50
CA LEU A 90 -6.24 7.20 -7.10
C LEU A 90 -5.76 6.23 -8.19
N TYR A 91 -4.78 6.62 -9.03
CA TYR A 91 -4.20 5.73 -10.02
C TYR A 91 -3.59 4.47 -9.38
N TYR A 92 -2.72 4.63 -8.39
CA TYR A 92 -2.06 3.50 -7.72
C TYR A 92 -3.01 2.71 -6.84
N LEU A 93 -3.96 3.36 -6.16
CA LEU A 93 -4.99 2.67 -5.38
C LEU A 93 -5.86 1.79 -6.29
N ARG A 94 -6.35 2.30 -7.43
CA ARG A 94 -7.10 1.49 -8.41
C ARG A 94 -6.32 0.27 -8.87
N GLN A 95 -5.05 0.46 -9.20
CA GLN A 95 -4.18 -0.63 -9.63
C GLN A 95 -4.04 -1.70 -8.55
N ALA A 96 -3.77 -1.29 -7.31
CA ALA A 96 -3.64 -2.20 -6.18
C ALA A 96 -4.94 -2.95 -5.86
N PHE A 97 -6.07 -2.24 -5.75
CA PHE A 97 -7.37 -2.87 -5.44
C PHE A 97 -7.81 -3.85 -6.52
N LYS A 98 -7.59 -3.53 -7.80
CA LYS A 98 -7.84 -4.45 -8.91
C LYS A 98 -7.01 -5.73 -8.81
N GLU A 99 -5.73 -5.61 -8.46
CA GLU A 99 -4.83 -6.76 -8.30
C GLU A 99 -5.19 -7.60 -7.06
N LEU A 100 -5.53 -6.95 -5.94
CA LEU A 100 -6.00 -7.62 -4.73
C LEU A 100 -7.28 -8.41 -4.97
N MET A 101 -8.24 -7.85 -5.70
CA MET A 101 -9.48 -8.56 -6.06
C MET A 101 -9.27 -9.72 -7.03
N GLY A 102 -8.28 -9.60 -7.92
CA GLY A 102 -7.88 -10.68 -8.82
C GLY A 102 -7.08 -11.78 -8.14
N SER A 103 -6.60 -11.55 -6.91
CA SER A 103 -5.77 -12.50 -6.17
C SER A 103 -6.62 -13.61 -5.55
N PRO A 104 -6.08 -14.84 -5.43
CA PRO A 104 -6.74 -15.89 -4.67
C PRO A 104 -7.03 -15.44 -3.23
N GLU A 105 -8.18 -15.82 -2.67
CA GLU A 105 -8.60 -15.40 -1.32
C GLU A 105 -7.52 -15.67 -0.25
N GLY A 106 -6.84 -16.81 -0.34
CA GLY A 106 -5.73 -17.15 0.56
C GLY A 106 -4.55 -16.17 0.49
N VAL A 107 -4.27 -15.59 -0.68
CA VAL A 107 -3.22 -14.57 -0.86
C VAL A 107 -3.65 -13.27 -0.21
N LEU A 108 -4.88 -12.82 -0.42
CA LEU A 108 -5.40 -11.60 0.21
C LEU A 108 -5.40 -11.71 1.74
N MET A 109 -5.91 -12.82 2.29
CA MET A 109 -5.88 -13.08 3.73
C MET A 109 -4.46 -13.14 4.29
N TRP A 110 -3.53 -13.72 3.52
CA TRP A 110 -2.13 -13.79 3.91
C TRP A 110 -1.48 -12.40 3.87
N LEU A 111 -1.74 -11.60 2.83
CA LEU A 111 -1.26 -10.23 2.72
C LEU A 111 -1.78 -9.38 3.86
N GLN A 112 -3.05 -9.51 4.23
CA GLN A 112 -3.62 -8.80 5.37
C GLN A 112 -2.92 -9.11 6.70
N LYS A 113 -2.38 -10.33 6.84
CA LYS A 113 -1.60 -10.75 8.02
C LYS A 113 -0.12 -10.36 7.93
N ALA A 114 0.44 -10.38 6.74
CA ALA A 114 1.86 -10.13 6.46
C ALA A 114 2.19 -8.64 6.43
N GLU A 115 1.24 -7.83 5.96
CA GLU A 115 1.16 -6.40 6.23
C GLU A 115 1.15 -6.24 7.77
N GLY A 116 2.25 -5.71 8.31
CA GLY A 116 2.47 -5.57 9.75
C GLY A 116 2.95 -6.80 10.50
N PHE A 117 3.79 -7.65 9.91
CA PHE A 117 4.61 -8.61 10.68
C PHE A 117 5.42 -7.94 11.83
N GLU A 118 5.60 -6.61 11.75
CA GLU A 118 6.28 -5.76 12.72
C GLU A 118 5.35 -4.85 13.54
N TYR A 119 4.06 -4.74 13.17
CA TYR A 119 3.08 -3.88 13.84
C TYR A 119 2.17 -4.69 14.77
N CYS A 120 1.66 -4.06 15.83
CA CYS A 120 0.71 -4.74 16.71
C CYS A 120 -0.63 -4.98 15.97
N LYS A 121 -1.46 -5.91 16.46
CA LYS A 121 -2.75 -6.27 15.80
C LYS A 121 -3.64 -5.05 15.52
N ALA A 122 -3.76 -4.11 16.47
CA ALA A 122 -4.58 -2.93 16.31
C ALA A 122 -4.10 -1.98 15.20
N GLU A 123 -2.78 -1.87 15.00
CA GLU A 123 -2.20 -1.04 13.94
C GLU A 123 -2.39 -1.66 12.55
N ARG A 124 -2.43 -3.00 12.46
CA ARG A 124 -2.72 -3.73 11.21
C ARG A 124 -4.15 -3.55 10.74
N ASP A 125 -5.12 -3.74 11.63
CA ASP A 125 -6.54 -3.57 11.30
C ASP A 125 -6.80 -2.09 10.90
N SER A 126 -6.13 -1.15 11.59
CA SER A 126 -6.14 0.26 11.23
C SER A 126 -5.58 0.55 9.82
N PHE A 127 -4.56 -0.17 9.36
CA PHE A 127 -4.01 0.05 8.01
C PHE A 127 -5.01 -0.28 6.91
N TRP A 128 -5.61 -1.47 6.94
CA TRP A 128 -6.57 -1.89 5.91
C TRP A 128 -7.85 -1.08 5.94
N PHE A 129 -8.30 -0.68 7.13
CA PHE A 129 -9.38 0.27 7.28
C PHE A 129 -9.06 1.60 6.58
N GLN A 130 -7.90 2.19 6.89
CA GLN A 130 -7.45 3.44 6.25
C GLN A 130 -7.28 3.29 4.73
N ALA A 131 -6.79 2.14 4.28
CA ALA A 131 -6.62 1.86 2.86
C ALA A 131 -7.95 1.86 2.10
N CYS A 132 -8.95 1.14 2.64
CA CYS A 132 -10.29 1.08 2.06
C CYS A 132 -11.01 2.43 2.14
N ALA A 133 -10.88 3.13 3.27
CA ALA A 133 -11.49 4.45 3.45
C ALA A 133 -10.92 5.48 2.46
N ALA A 134 -9.59 5.56 2.34
CA ALA A 134 -8.94 6.47 1.41
C ALA A 134 -9.32 6.16 -0.04
N TYR A 135 -9.34 4.89 -0.43
CA TYR A 135 -9.74 4.50 -1.78
C TYR A 135 -11.21 4.85 -2.09
N ALA A 136 -12.14 4.47 -1.21
CA ALA A 136 -13.56 4.77 -1.38
C ALA A 136 -13.82 6.28 -1.45
N GLN A 137 -13.09 7.07 -0.65
CA GLN A 137 -13.22 8.52 -0.66
C GLN A 137 -12.72 9.14 -1.96
N HIS A 138 -11.58 8.71 -2.50
CA HIS A 138 -11.08 9.19 -3.81
C HIS A 138 -12.04 8.85 -4.95
N GLU A 139 -12.57 7.63 -4.96
CA GLU A 139 -13.53 7.20 -5.98
C GLU A 139 -14.82 8.03 -5.92
N TYR A 140 -15.37 8.23 -4.73
CA TYR A 140 -16.55 9.07 -4.53
C TYR A 140 -16.31 10.53 -4.92
N GLU A 141 -15.16 11.11 -4.59
CA GLU A 141 -14.81 12.48 -4.95
C GLU A 141 -14.63 12.65 -6.48
N GLN A 142 -14.12 11.63 -7.18
CA GLN A 142 -13.97 11.68 -8.64
C GLN A 142 -15.29 11.45 -9.37
N ASN A 143 -16.09 10.47 -8.94
CA ASN A 143 -17.39 10.16 -9.53
C ASN A 143 -18.33 9.52 -8.50
N PRO A 144 -19.20 10.31 -7.85
CA PRO A 144 -20.13 9.82 -6.81
C PRO A 144 -21.09 8.73 -7.28
N ASP A 145 -21.40 8.68 -8.58
CA ASP A 145 -22.37 7.75 -9.16
C ASP A 145 -21.72 6.43 -9.62
N LEU A 146 -20.38 6.32 -9.54
CA LEU A 146 -19.65 5.13 -9.96
C LEU A 146 -19.57 4.11 -8.80
N LEU A 147 -20.13 2.92 -9.02
CA LEU A 147 -19.98 1.78 -8.12
C LEU A 147 -19.39 0.59 -8.87
N THR A 148 -18.07 0.41 -8.77
CA THR A 148 -17.37 -0.75 -9.30
C THR A 148 -17.22 -1.84 -8.24
N ARG A 149 -16.81 -3.05 -8.65
CA ARG A 149 -16.59 -4.17 -7.73
C ARG A 149 -15.49 -3.87 -6.71
N GLU A 150 -14.48 -3.10 -7.09
CA GLU A 150 -13.39 -2.65 -6.22
C GLU A 150 -13.91 -1.71 -5.13
N ILE A 151 -14.82 -0.81 -5.49
CA ILE A 151 -15.48 0.09 -4.55
C ILE A 151 -16.38 -0.71 -3.60
N GLU A 152 -17.17 -1.66 -4.13
CA GLU A 152 -17.99 -2.57 -3.31
C GLU A 152 -17.14 -3.37 -2.32
N PHE A 153 -15.99 -3.91 -2.78
CA PHE A 153 -15.05 -4.62 -1.93
C PHE A 153 -14.54 -3.74 -0.77
N ALA A 154 -14.13 -2.51 -1.07
CA ALA A 154 -13.66 -1.57 -0.05
C ALA A 154 -14.77 -1.24 0.96
N PHE A 155 -16.00 -0.99 0.51
CA PHE A 155 -17.13 -0.75 1.41
C PHE A 155 -17.50 -1.97 2.25
N GLN A 156 -17.48 -3.18 1.69
CA GLN A 156 -17.72 -4.40 2.45
C GLN A 156 -16.70 -4.55 3.57
N PHE A 157 -15.42 -4.26 3.30
CA PHE A 157 -14.38 -4.27 4.33
C PHE A 157 -14.69 -3.27 5.46
N LEU A 158 -15.03 -2.03 5.12
CA LEU A 158 -15.35 -0.96 6.09
C LEU A 158 -16.61 -1.27 6.93
N LEU A 159 -17.60 -1.92 6.35
CA LEU A 159 -18.88 -2.24 7.01
C LEU A 159 -18.78 -3.48 7.91
N ASN A 160 -17.94 -4.45 7.54
CA ASN A 160 -17.76 -5.70 8.29
C ASN A 160 -16.85 -5.56 9.52
N ASP A 161 -16.09 -4.46 9.64
CA ASP A 161 -15.19 -4.20 10.78
C ASP A 161 -15.92 -3.87 12.10
N LYS A 162 -17.26 -3.77 12.06
CA LYS A 162 -18.10 -3.75 13.28
C LYS A 162 -18.16 -5.12 14.00
N GLY A 163 -17.51 -6.16 13.49
CA GLY A 163 -17.55 -7.53 14.02
C GLY A 163 -16.39 -7.97 14.92
N LEU A 164 -15.34 -7.15 15.10
CA LEU A 164 -14.16 -7.52 15.91
C LEU A 164 -14.09 -6.88 17.30
N SER A 165 -15.19 -6.27 17.75
CA SER A 165 -15.41 -5.89 19.15
C SER A 165 -16.52 -6.75 19.78
N ALA A 166 -16.16 -7.97 20.17
CA ALA A 166 -16.88 -8.77 21.16
C ALA A 166 -15.89 -9.60 21.97
#